data_AF-A0A970IV41-F1
#
_entry.id   AF-A0A970IV41-F1
#
_cell.length_a   1.000
_cell.length_b   1.000
_cell.length_c   1.000
_cell.angle_alpha   90.00
_cell.angle_beta   90.00
_cell.angle_gamma   90.00
#
_symmetry.space_group_name_H-M   'P 1'
#
loop_
_entity.id
_entity.type
_entity.pdbx_description
1 polymer ?
#
loop_
_entity_poly.entity_id
_entity_poly.type
_entity_poly.pdbx_seq_one_letter_code
_entity_poly.pdbx_strand_id
1 'polypeptide(L)' 'MKRIKIVTDSTSDIPKVTADKHNISILPLTILF' A
#
# COMPACT_ATOMS: atom_id res chain seq x y z
N MET A 1 14.21 -18.45 5.83
CA MET A 1 13.89 -17.34 4.90
C MET A 1 13.33 -16.18 5.69
N LYS A 2 13.78 -14.94 5.45
CA LYS A 2 13.23 -13.74 6.12
C LYS A 2 11.91 -13.35 5.47
N ARG A 3 10.90 -13.01 6.28
CA ARG A 3 9.61 -12.48 5.80
C ARG A 3 9.80 -11.00 5.45
N ILE A 4 9.57 -10.64 4.19
CA ILE A 4 9.66 -9.25 3.69
C ILE A 4 8.23 -8.72 3.54
N LYS A 5 7.95 -7.53 4.07
CA LYS A 5 6.66 -6.84 3.92
C LYS A 5 6.86 -5.60 3.07
N ILE A 6 6.00 -5.40 2.08
CA ILE A 6 5.99 -4.23 1.21
C ILE A 6 4.99 -3.21 1.78
N VAL A 7 5.44 -1.96 1.90
CA VAL A 7 4.63 -0.84 2.39
C VAL A 7 4.80 0.33 1.42
N THR A 8 3.70 0.99 1.09
CA THR A 8 3.66 2.18 0.22
C THR A 8 2.60 3.16 0.74
N ASP A 9 2.52 4.35 0.17
CA ASP A 9 1.51 5.36 0.50
C ASP A 9 0.36 5.36 -0.52
N SER A 10 -0.68 6.14 -0.22
CA SER A 10 -1.84 6.27 -1.09
C SER A 10 -1.57 7.04 -2.39
N THR A 11 -0.39 7.66 -2.57
CA THR A 11 0.01 8.30 -3.83
C THR A 11 0.62 7.33 -4.85
N SER A 12 0.79 6.07 -4.48
CA SER A 12 1.23 5.01 -5.40
C SER A 12 0.16 4.59 -6.42
N ASP A 13 -1.10 4.97 -6.21
CA ASP A 13 -2.26 4.67 -7.07
C ASP A 13 -2.41 3.17 -7.44
N ILE A 14 -1.89 2.28 -6.58
CA ILE A 14 -1.97 0.84 -6.79
C ILE A 14 -3.44 0.38 -6.66
N PRO A 15 -3.98 -0.38 -7.62
CA PRO A 15 -5.32 -0.95 -7.51
C PRO A 15 -5.45 -1.82 -6.26
N LYS A 16 -6.54 -1.65 -5.51
CA LYS A 16 -6.80 -2.41 -4.27
C LYS A 16 -6.68 -3.93 -4.47
N VAL A 17 -7.20 -4.44 -5.59
CA VAL A 17 -7.12 -5.86 -5.96
C VAL A 17 -5.67 -6.35 -6.03
N THR A 18 -4.76 -5.53 -6.57
CA THR A 18 -3.34 -5.84 -6.68
C THR A 18 -2.66 -5.78 -5.32
N ALA A 19 -2.99 -4.77 -4.50
CA ALA A 19 -2.43 -4.61 -3.16
C ALA A 19 -2.81 -5.79 -2.24
N ASP A 20 -4.08 -6.17 -2.24
CA ASP A 20 -4.59 -7.29 -1.45
C ASP A 20 -3.96 -8.62 -1.90
N LYS A 21 -3.86 -8.86 -3.21
CA LYS A 21 -3.26 -10.07 -3.79
C LYS A 21 -1.80 -10.27 -3.37
N HIS A 22 -1.05 -9.17 -3.19
CA HIS A 22 0.38 -9.22 -2.86
C HIS A 22 0.68 -8.86 -1.40
N ASN A 23 -0.35 -8.71 -0.55
CA ASN A 23 -0.21 -8.31 0.85
C ASN A 23 0.61 -7.01 1.02
N ILE A 24 0.34 -6.03 0.17
CA ILE A 24 0.97 -4.71 0.19
C ILE A 24 0.20 -3.83 1.17
N SER A 25 0.90 -3.22 2.12
CA SER A 25 0.30 -2.27 3.07
C SER A 25 0.30 -0.87 2.46
N ILE A 26 -0.88 -0.22 2.41
CA ILE A 26 -1.02 1.17 1.92
C ILE A 26 -1.25 2.09 3.12
N LEU A 27 -0.43 3.14 3.23
CA LEU A 27 -0.56 4.20 4.22
C LEU A 27 -1.42 5.33 3.64
N PRO A 28 -2.56 5.68 4.26
CA PRO A 28 -3.41 6.77 3.78
C PRO A 28 -2.75 8.12 4.06
N LEU A 29 -2.72 8.99 3.03
CA LEU A 29 -2.42 10.41 3.18
C LEU A 29 -3.72 11.19 3.41
N THR A 30 -3.62 12.28 4.15
CA THR A 30 -4.75 13.17 4.46
C THR A 30 -4.61 14.45 3.65
N ILE A 31 -5.72 14.94 3.09
CA ILE A 31 -5.77 16.25 2.43
C ILE A 31 -6.36 17.27 3.41
N LEU A 32 -5.66 18.39 3.59
CA LEU A 32 -6.15 19.56 4.33
C LEU A 32 -6.65 20.59 3.32
N PHE A 33 -7.87 21.08 3.50
CA PHE A 33 -8.51 22.10 2.66
C PHE A 33 -8.33 23.49 3.27
#